data_AF-A0A7W7QKK9-F1
#
_entry.id   AF-A0A7W7QKK9-F1
#
_cell.length_a   1.000
_cell.length_b   1.000
_cell.length_c   1.000
_cell.angle_alpha   90.00
_cell.angle_beta   90.00
_cell.angle_gamma   90.00
#
_symmetry.space_group_name_H-M   'P 1'
#
loop_
_entity.id
_entity.type
_entity.pdbx_description
1 polymer ?
#
loop_
_entity_poly.entity_id
_entity_poly.type
_entity_poly.pdbx_seq_one_letter_code
_entity_poly.pdbx_strand_id
1 'polypeptide(L)'
;MNLRKTLLSLSALAALVPAVALGAPAQAETALSGTVCDRQVCVGYDGDKNGFFASTTGISFYGHVDLWGPGLSFRHSPDMQNPSTSANGIGSGWLCAHGWKHENGNFVDMGFPCVEVPS
;
A
#
# COMPACT_ATOMS: atom_id res chain seq x y z
N MET A 1 27.25 5.66 -79.37
CA MET A 1 25.82 5.65 -79.75
C MET A 1 25.32 4.23 -79.54
N ASN A 2 24.35 3.88 -78.70
CA ASN A 2 23.20 4.62 -78.18
C ASN A 2 22.79 4.11 -76.80
N LEU A 3 22.52 5.06 -75.90
CA LEU A 3 21.97 4.89 -74.56
C LEU A 3 20.43 5.05 -74.67
N ARG A 4 19.64 4.06 -74.23
CA ARG A 4 18.18 4.18 -74.01
C ARG A 4 17.85 3.46 -72.70
N LYS A 5 17.65 4.20 -71.58
CA LYS A 5 16.34 4.63 -71.04
C LYS A 5 15.35 3.45 -71.01
N THR A 6 14.86 2.96 -69.87
CA THR A 6 13.72 3.56 -69.15
C THR A 6 13.52 2.80 -67.84
N LEU A 7 13.53 3.46 -66.68
CA LEU A 7 13.11 2.87 -65.39
C LEU A 7 11.71 3.41 -65.08
N LEU A 8 10.71 2.53 -65.18
CA LEU A 8 9.33 2.80 -64.77
C LEU A 8 9.22 2.77 -63.25
N SER A 9 8.68 3.85 -62.67
CA SER A 9 8.25 3.94 -61.28
C SER A 9 7.11 2.95 -61.01
N LEU A 10 7.26 2.10 -59.99
CA LEU A 10 6.13 1.40 -59.38
C LEU A 10 5.62 2.20 -58.18
N SER A 11 4.39 2.66 -58.29
CA SER A 11 3.60 3.26 -57.21
C SER A 11 3.26 2.20 -56.15
N ALA A 12 3.74 2.39 -54.92
CA ALA A 12 3.34 1.56 -53.78
C ALA A 12 1.96 2.03 -53.28
N LEU A 13 0.94 1.18 -53.43
CA LEU A 13 -0.36 1.35 -52.77
C LEU A 13 -0.17 1.14 -51.26
N ALA A 14 -0.42 2.19 -50.48
CA ALA A 14 -0.55 2.10 -49.04
C ALA A 14 -1.91 1.47 -48.70
N ALA A 15 -1.89 0.23 -48.20
CA ALA A 15 -3.08 -0.41 -47.64
C ALA A 15 -3.30 0.13 -46.21
N LEU A 16 -4.37 0.89 -46.01
CA LEU A 16 -4.86 1.27 -44.68
C LEU A 16 -5.48 0.03 -44.01
N VAL A 17 -4.83 -0.47 -42.96
CA VAL A 17 -5.41 -1.44 -42.04
C VAL A 17 -6.05 -0.67 -40.88
N PRO A 18 -7.37 -0.80 -40.62
CA PRO A 18 -7.97 -0.22 -39.42
C PRO A 18 -7.46 -0.99 -38.20
N ALA A 19 -6.68 -0.31 -37.36
CA ALA A 19 -6.26 -0.83 -36.07
C ALA A 19 -7.49 -0.89 -35.15
N VAL A 20 -8.04 -2.10 -34.99
CA VAL A 20 -9.05 -2.38 -33.96
C VAL A 20 -8.33 -2.31 -32.62
N ALA A 21 -8.54 -1.20 -31.89
CA ALA A 21 -8.08 -1.07 -30.51
C ALA A 21 -8.91 -2.02 -29.63
N LEU A 22 -8.39 -3.24 -29.42
CA LEU A 22 -8.83 -4.11 -28.35
C LEU A 22 -8.46 -3.43 -27.04
N GLY A 23 -9.43 -2.79 -26.39
CA GLY A 23 -9.28 -2.30 -25.02
C GLY A 23 -8.94 -3.48 -24.12
N ALA A 24 -7.72 -3.49 -23.57
CA ALA A 24 -7.34 -4.47 -22.57
C ALA A 24 -8.26 -4.32 -21.35
N PRO A 25 -8.68 -5.43 -20.70
CA PRO A 25 -9.42 -5.33 -19.45
C PRO A 25 -8.53 -4.64 -18.43
N ALA A 26 -8.98 -3.52 -17.88
CA ALA A 26 -8.38 -2.95 -16.68
C ALA A 26 -8.49 -4.01 -15.58
N GLN A 27 -7.37 -4.66 -15.26
CA GLN A 27 -7.32 -5.54 -14.08
C GLN A 27 -7.52 -4.62 -12.88
N ALA A 28 -8.67 -4.74 -12.23
CA ALA A 28 -8.87 -4.15 -10.92
C ALA A 28 -7.85 -4.84 -9.99
N GLU A 29 -6.74 -4.17 -9.72
CA GLU A 29 -5.82 -4.56 -8.66
C GLU A 29 -6.66 -4.65 -7.39
N THR A 30 -6.80 -5.87 -6.86
CA THR A 30 -7.58 -6.10 -5.66
C THR A 30 -6.86 -5.34 -4.55
N ALA A 31 -7.47 -4.28 -4.02
CA ALA A 31 -6.88 -3.52 -2.92
C ALA A 31 -6.55 -4.51 -1.79
N LEU A 32 -5.25 -4.71 -1.55
CA LEU A 32 -4.78 -5.59 -0.49
C LEU A 32 -4.99 -4.87 0.83
N SER A 33 -5.66 -5.52 1.78
CA SER A 33 -5.86 -4.97 3.11
C SER A 33 -5.80 -6.09 4.14
N GLY A 34 -5.28 -5.77 5.32
CA GLY A 34 -5.16 -6.70 6.42
C GLY A 34 -5.29 -5.96 7.74
N THR A 35 -6.05 -6.53 8.68
CA THR A 35 -6.23 -5.99 10.03
C THR A 35 -6.20 -7.12 11.04
N VAL A 36 -5.42 -6.94 12.11
CA VAL A 36 -5.33 -7.86 13.24
C VAL A 36 -5.47 -7.08 14.53
N CYS A 37 -6.19 -7.64 15.49
CA CYS A 37 -6.33 -7.09 16.83
C CYS A 37 -5.81 -8.08 17.88
N ASP A 38 -5.15 -7.55 18.90
CA ASP A 38 -4.82 -8.25 20.14
C ASP A 38 -5.33 -7.41 21.31
N ARG A 39 -6.17 -8.02 22.15
CA ARG A 39 -6.88 -7.35 23.26
C ARG A 39 -7.56 -6.04 22.84
N GLN A 40 -6.98 -4.90 23.23
CA GLN A 40 -7.54 -3.56 23.02
C GLN A 40 -6.81 -2.78 21.94
N VAL A 41 -5.91 -3.41 21.18
CA VAL A 41 -5.11 -2.76 20.13
C VAL A 41 -5.36 -3.45 18.81
N CYS A 42 -5.55 -2.67 17.76
CA CYS A 42 -5.68 -3.16 16.39
C CYS A 42 -4.67 -2.46 15.49
N VAL A 43 -4.05 -3.22 14.58
CA VAL A 43 -3.18 -2.71 13.53
C VAL A 43 -3.68 -3.19 12.17
N GLY A 44 -3.57 -2.35 11.15
CA GLY A 44 -3.92 -2.74 9.80
C GLY A 44 -3.27 -1.89 8.73
N TYR A 45 -3.38 -2.37 7.49
CA TYR A 45 -2.91 -1.67 6.30
C TYR A 45 -3.92 -1.73 5.16
N ASP A 46 -3.81 -0.76 4.26
CA ASP A 46 -4.47 -0.71 2.94
C ASP A 46 -3.41 -0.41 1.87
N GLY A 47 -3.30 -1.25 0.87
CA GLY A 47 -2.25 -1.22 -0.16
C GLY A 47 -1.35 -2.46 -0.12
N ASP A 48 -0.20 -2.38 -0.78
CA ASP A 48 0.72 -3.50 -0.96
C ASP A 48 2.17 -3.13 -0.66
N LYS A 49 3.11 -4.04 -0.93
CA LYS A 49 4.54 -3.78 -0.74
C LYS A 49 5.09 -2.59 -1.55
N ASN A 50 4.44 -2.14 -2.61
CA ASN A 50 4.88 -1.00 -3.41
C ASN A 50 4.43 0.33 -2.78
N GLY A 51 3.44 0.27 -1.89
CA GLY A 51 2.99 1.37 -1.07
C GLY A 51 1.72 0.99 -0.31
N PHE A 52 1.72 1.23 1.00
CA PHE A 52 0.55 0.98 1.85
C PHE A 52 0.35 2.10 2.86
N PHE A 53 -0.91 2.33 3.23
CA PHE A 53 -1.32 3.14 4.36
C PHE A 53 -1.49 2.24 5.58
N ALA A 54 -0.69 2.44 6.61
CA ALA A 54 -0.80 1.74 7.87
C ALA A 54 -1.51 2.57 8.93
N SER A 55 -2.29 1.90 9.78
CA SER A 55 -2.98 2.51 10.91
C SER A 55 -3.00 1.59 12.12
N THR A 56 -3.02 2.20 13.31
CA THR A 56 -3.25 1.50 14.57
C THR A 56 -4.23 2.29 15.44
N THR A 57 -4.99 1.57 16.27
CA THR A 57 -5.93 2.16 17.23
C THR A 57 -5.95 1.37 18.54
N GLY A 58 -6.11 2.08 19.63
CA GLY A 58 -6.43 1.58 20.96
C GLY A 58 -7.91 1.77 21.27
N ILE A 59 -8.56 0.74 21.83
CA ILE A 59 -10.00 0.71 22.08
C ILE A 59 -10.26 0.69 23.58
N SER A 60 -11.05 1.63 24.08
CA SER A 60 -11.51 1.68 25.48
C SER A 60 -10.39 1.82 26.53
N PHE A 61 -9.34 2.57 26.22
CA PHE A 61 -8.33 2.99 27.19
C PHE A 61 -7.81 4.40 26.94
N TYR A 62 -7.30 5.04 28.00
CA TYR A 62 -6.56 6.29 27.94
C TYR A 62 -5.06 5.99 27.99
N GLY A 63 -4.28 6.51 27.06
CA GLY A 63 -2.84 6.27 26.91
C GLY A 63 -2.42 6.45 25.45
N HIS A 64 -1.43 5.72 24.96
CA HIS A 64 -0.93 5.84 23.58
C HIS A 64 -0.81 4.50 22.86
N VAL A 65 -0.57 4.57 21.54
CA VAL A 65 -0.19 3.46 20.69
C VAL A 65 1.06 3.78 19.89
N ASP A 66 1.88 2.76 19.69
CA ASP A 66 3.07 2.76 18.85
C ASP A 66 2.82 1.96 17.57
N LEU A 67 3.42 2.38 16.46
CA LEU A 67 3.31 1.73 15.13
C LEU A 67 4.68 1.68 14.45
N TRP A 68 5.05 0.51 13.96
CA TRP A 68 6.27 0.30 13.16
C TRP A 68 6.11 -0.84 12.17
N GLY A 69 6.92 -0.82 11.11
CA GLY A 69 6.88 -1.82 10.06
C GLY A 69 7.76 -1.47 8.86
N PRO A 70 7.62 -2.18 7.73
CA PRO A 70 8.43 -2.02 6.54
C PRO A 70 8.34 -0.60 5.96
N GLY A 71 9.50 0.03 5.73
CA GLY A 71 9.61 1.34 5.09
C GLY A 71 8.88 2.47 5.81
N LEU A 72 8.50 2.26 7.08
CA LEU A 72 7.73 3.18 7.88
C LEU A 72 8.57 3.67 9.06
N SER A 73 8.70 4.99 9.21
CA SER A 73 9.31 5.60 10.40
C SER A 73 8.42 5.36 11.61
N PHE A 74 9.01 4.90 12.72
CA PHE A 74 8.29 4.67 13.98
C PHE A 74 7.33 5.83 14.30
N ARG A 75 6.07 5.51 14.62
CA ARG A 75 5.03 6.47 14.98
C ARG A 75 4.57 6.19 16.38
N HIS A 76 4.45 7.27 17.15
CA HIS A 76 3.90 7.29 18.50
C HIS A 76 2.71 8.25 18.50
N SER A 77 1.56 7.82 19.03
CA SER A 77 0.43 8.71 19.22
C SER A 77 0.62 9.56 20.49
N PRO A 78 -0.03 10.73 20.60
CA PRO A 78 -0.21 11.37 21.90
C PRO A 78 -0.97 10.47 22.88
N ASP A 79 -0.83 10.74 24.17
CA ASP A 79 -1.68 10.15 25.20
C ASP A 79 -3.10 10.74 25.11
N MET A 80 -4.10 9.90 24.83
CA MET A 80 -5.50 10.31 24.71
C MET A 80 -6.46 9.13 24.93
N GLN A 81 -7.76 9.43 25.02
CA GLN A 81 -8.79 8.38 24.99
C GLN A 81 -8.89 7.78 23.58
N ASN A 82 -8.85 6.45 23.49
CA ASN A 82 -8.86 5.70 22.23
C ASN A 82 -7.74 6.18 21.27
N PRO A 83 -6.48 6.05 21.67
CA PRO A 83 -5.35 6.60 20.92
C PRO A 83 -5.21 5.94 19.55
N SER A 84 -4.75 6.71 18.56
CA SER A 84 -4.52 6.21 17.21
C SER A 84 -3.39 6.96 16.52
N THR A 85 -2.75 6.30 15.55
CA THR A 85 -1.77 6.93 14.66
C THR A 85 -1.72 6.18 13.33
N SER A 86 -1.19 6.84 12.30
CA SER A 86 -1.05 6.28 10.96
C SER A 86 0.20 6.82 10.26
N ALA A 87 0.63 6.09 9.23
CA ALA A 87 1.70 6.51 8.31
C ALA A 87 1.66 5.69 7.02
N ASN A 88 2.29 6.21 5.97
CA ASN A 88 2.55 5.46 4.75
C ASN A 88 3.84 4.65 4.90
N GLY A 89 3.85 3.44 4.35
CA GLY A 89 4.99 2.53 4.32
C GLY A 89 5.23 1.96 2.92
N ILE A 90 6.36 1.26 2.78
CA ILE A 90 6.75 0.55 1.56
C ILE A 90 7.57 -0.68 1.95
N GLY A 91 7.45 -1.74 1.17
CA GLY A 91 8.08 -3.04 1.40
C GLY A 91 7.11 -4.04 2.04
N SER A 92 7.52 -5.31 2.03
CA SER A 92 6.81 -6.41 2.66
C SER A 92 7.37 -6.72 4.04
N GLY A 93 6.58 -7.42 4.86
CA GLY A 93 6.98 -7.86 6.20
C GLY A 93 5.95 -7.51 7.28
N TRP A 94 6.36 -7.61 8.54
CA TRP A 94 5.46 -7.44 9.68
C TRP A 94 5.23 -5.97 10.03
N LEU A 95 3.99 -5.55 9.92
CA LEU A 95 3.47 -4.30 10.46
C LEU A 95 2.91 -4.59 11.86
N CYS A 96 3.44 -3.93 12.88
CA CYS A 96 3.09 -4.20 14.27
C CYS A 96 2.67 -2.92 14.99
N ALA A 97 1.88 -3.08 16.04
CA ALA A 97 1.56 -2.02 16.96
C ALA A 97 1.65 -2.47 18.41
N HIS A 98 1.82 -1.52 19.33
CA HIS A 98 1.73 -1.75 20.77
C HIS A 98 0.83 -0.68 21.38
N GLY A 99 -0.09 -1.05 22.27
CA GLY A 99 -0.84 -0.09 23.08
C GLY A 99 -0.43 -0.09 24.53
N TRP A 100 -0.44 1.11 25.12
CA TRP A 100 -0.07 1.37 26.49
C TRP A 100 -1.15 2.21 27.16
N LYS A 101 -1.82 1.67 28.17
CA LYS A 101 -2.81 2.40 28.98
C LYS A 101 -2.11 3.05 30.15
N HIS A 102 -2.40 4.32 30.40
CA HIS A 102 -1.98 5.00 31.60
C HIS A 102 -2.94 4.68 32.76
N GLU A 103 -2.45 3.98 33.77
CA GLU A 103 -3.21 3.58 34.95
C GLU A 103 -2.35 3.76 36.21
N ASN A 104 -2.87 4.49 37.20
CA ASN A 104 -2.20 4.72 38.49
C ASN A 104 -0.75 5.24 38.36
N GLY A 105 -0.49 6.13 37.40
CA GLY A 105 0.85 6.70 37.17
C GLY A 105 1.83 5.79 36.42
N ASN A 106 1.37 4.64 35.92
CA ASN A 106 2.18 3.68 35.17
C ASN A 106 1.54 3.38 33.80
N PHE A 107 2.36 2.92 32.85
CA PHE A 107 1.86 2.37 31.59
C PHE A 107 1.73 0.86 31.70
N VAL A 108 0.54 0.35 31.38
CA VAL A 108 0.23 -1.08 31.31
C VAL A 108 -0.02 -1.47 29.87
N ASP A 109 0.47 -2.65 29.50
CA ASP A 109 0.38 -3.19 28.15
C ASP A 109 -1.07 -3.58 27.80
N MET A 110 -1.51 -3.18 26.61
CA MET A 110 -2.90 -3.32 26.15
C MET A 110 -3.08 -4.20 24.91
N GLY A 111 -1.99 -4.65 24.29
CA GLY A 111 -2.05 -5.44 23.07
C GLY A 111 -0.82 -5.22 22.18
N PHE A 112 -0.34 -6.29 21.55
CA PHE A 112 0.78 -6.26 20.61
C PHE A 112 0.43 -7.02 19.31
N PRO A 113 -0.52 -6.55 18.50
CA PRO A 113 -0.85 -7.22 17.24
C PRO A 113 0.22 -6.95 16.18
N CYS A 114 0.43 -7.95 15.31
CA CYS A 114 1.22 -7.84 14.09
C CYS A 114 0.44 -8.43 12.92
N VAL A 115 0.51 -7.79 11.76
CA VAL A 115 -0.08 -8.25 10.49
C VAL A 115 1.00 -8.23 9.40
N GLU A 116 0.98 -9.23 8.52
CA GLU A 116 1.94 -9.33 7.43
C GLU A 116 1.48 -8.52 6.22
N VAL A 117 2.32 -7.61 5.73
CA VAL A 117 2.19 -6.99 4.41
C VAL A 117 2.80 -7.96 3.39
N PRO A 118 2.01 -8.55 2.49
CA PRO A 118 2.49 -9.59 1.58
C PRO A 118 3.47 -9.03 0.55
N SER A 119 4.37 -9.92 0.13
CA SER A 119 5.37 -9.70 -0.93
C SER A 119 4.79 -9.79 -2.34
#